data_AF-B3QSQ1-F1
#
_entry.id   AF-B3QSQ1-F1
#
_cell.length_a   1.000
_cell.length_b   1.000
_cell.length_c   1.000
_cell.angle_alpha   90.00
_cell.angle_beta   90.00
_cell.angle_gamma   90.00
#
_symmetry.space_group_name_H-M   'P 1'
#
loop_
_entity.id
_entity.type
_entity.pdbx_description
1 polymer ?
#
loop_
_entity_poly.entity_id
_entity_poly.type
_entity_poly.pdbx_seq_one_letter_code
_entity_poly.pdbx_strand_id
1 'polypeptide(L)' 'MKAYKFITKVSDTGTIQIPSRELFDKEVEIIILPKPEPEKKKMTAMEFVQKWAGFLSNSNIDKAKLDYLSEKYCVI' A
#
# COMPACT_ATOMS: atom_id res chain seq x y z
N MET A 1 -30.86 1.75 7.52
CA MET A 1 -30.07 0.56 7.10
C MET A 1 -28.61 0.96 7.01
N LYS A 2 -27.69 0.20 7.62
CA LYS A 2 -26.25 0.44 7.51
C LYS A 2 -25.69 -0.55 6.48
N ALA A 3 -25.02 -0.02 5.46
CA ALA A 3 -24.33 -0.83 4.47
C ALA A 3 -22.85 -0.93 4.85
N TYR A 4 -22.30 -2.14 4.85
CA TYR A 4 -20.88 -2.39 5.08
C TYR A 4 -20.24 -2.80 3.76
N LYS A 5 -19.19 -2.09 3.35
CA LYS A 5 -18.38 -2.45 2.18
C LYS A 5 -16.96 -2.69 2.62
N PHE A 6 -16.48 -3.92 2.48
CA PHE A 6 -15.09 -4.28 2.70
C PHE A 6 -14.56 -5.04 1.49
N ILE A 7 -13.26 -4.94 1.26
CA ILE A 7 -12.55 -5.65 0.21
C ILE A 7 -11.78 -6.76 0.90
N THR A 8 -12.12 -8.01 0.59
CA THR A 8 -11.40 -9.16 1.12
C THR A 8 -11.14 -10.18 0.01
N LYS A 9 -10.24 -11.11 0.31
CA LYS A 9 -9.98 -12.28 -0.54
C LYS A 9 -10.75 -13.46 0.03
N VAL A 10 -11.24 -14.29 -0.86
CA VAL A 10 -11.75 -15.61 -0.50
C VAL A 10 -10.54 -16.47 -0.12
N SER A 11 -10.61 -17.16 1.01
CA SER A 11 -9.56 -18.10 1.40
C SER A 11 -9.49 -19.28 0.42
N ASP A 12 -8.39 -20.03 0.49
CA ASP A 12 -8.21 -21.30 -0.21
C ASP A 12 -9.31 -22.31 0.13
N THR A 13 -9.84 -22.27 1.35
CA THR A 13 -10.96 -23.12 1.79
C THR A 13 -12.34 -22.58 1.38
N GLY A 14 -12.42 -21.48 0.61
CA GLY A 14 -13.70 -20.89 0.19
C GLY A 14 -14.43 -20.07 1.25
N THR A 15 -13.76 -19.71 2.36
CA THR A 15 -14.35 -18.95 3.46
C THR A 15 -14.09 -17.45 3.31
N ILE A 16 -15.08 -16.63 3.70
CA ILE A 16 -14.98 -15.16 3.73
C ILE A 16 -15.11 -14.73 5.19
N GLN A 17 -14.05 -14.13 5.74
CA GLN A 17 -14.10 -13.58 7.10
C GLN A 17 -14.73 -12.19 7.08
N ILE A 18 -15.82 -12.03 7.83
CA ILE A 18 -16.53 -10.76 8.00
C ILE A 18 -16.02 -10.12 9.30
N PRO A 19 -15.28 -9.00 9.25
CA PRO A 19 -14.70 -8.38 10.44
C PRO A 19 -15.72 -7.48 11.16
N SER A 20 -16.89 -8.03 11.52
CA SER A 20 -17.92 -7.28 12.25
C SER A 20 -18.59 -8.13 13.32
N ARG A 21 -18.48 -7.69 14.58
CA ARG A 21 -19.17 -8.30 15.72
C ARG A 21 -20.66 -7.95 15.75
N GLU A 22 -21.07 -6.87 15.08
CA GLU A 22 -22.45 -6.37 15.08
C GLU A 22 -23.41 -7.22 14.22
N LEU A 23 -22.84 -8.08 13.38
CA LEU A 23 -23.54 -8.99 12.46
C LEU A 23 -23.65 -10.42 13.03
N PHE A 24 -23.24 -10.63 14.28
CA PHE A 24 -23.37 -11.93 14.94
C PHE A 24 -24.85 -12.33 15.06
N ASP A 25 -25.17 -13.57 14.69
CA ASP A 25 -26.52 -14.16 14.73
C ASP A 25 -27.59 -13.38 13.95
N LYS A 26 -27.18 -12.74 12.84
CA LYS A 26 -28.10 -12.01 11.96
C LYS A 26 -28.07 -12.59 10.55
N GLU A 27 -29.24 -12.69 9.94
CA GLU A 27 -29.37 -12.93 8.51
C GLU A 27 -28.87 -11.71 7.73
N VAL A 28 -27.97 -11.94 6.78
CA VAL A 28 -27.34 -10.89 5.97
C VAL A 28 -27.29 -11.32 4.50
N GLU A 29 -27.47 -10.35 3.61
CA GLU A 29 -27.26 -10.52 2.17
C GLU A 29 -25.83 -10.14 1.79
N ILE A 30 -25.15 -10.98 1.01
CA ILE A 30 -23.75 -10.78 0.58
C ILE A 30 -23.69 -10.66 -0.94
N ILE A 31 -23.09 -9.59 -1.45
CA ILE A 31 -22.82 -9.40 -2.87
C ILE A 31 -21.32 -9.55 -3.12
N ILE A 32 -20.94 -10.59 -3.88
CA ILE A 32 -19.55 -10.89 -4.22
C ILE A 32 -19.27 -10.40 -5.64
N LEU A 33 -18.33 -9.46 -5.78
CA LEU A 33 -17.87 -8.96 -7.08
C LEU A 33 -16.41 -9.39 -7.28
N PRO A 34 -16.12 -10.37 -8.15
CA PRO A 34 -14.75 -10.77 -8.42
C PRO A 34 -14.00 -9.59 -9.03
N LYS A 35 -12.91 -9.19 -8.38
CA LYS A 35 -12.02 -8.18 -8.94
C LYS A 35 -10.99 -8.87 -9.84
N PRO A 36 -10.71 -8.33 -11.04
CA PRO A 36 -9.57 -8.79 -11.80
C PRO A 36 -8.33 -8.62 -10.93
N GLU A 37 -7.44 -9.61 -10.94
CA GLU A 37 -6.14 -9.42 -10.32
C GLU A 37 -5.50 -8.18 -10.96
N PRO A 38 -5.08 -7.18 -10.17
CA PRO A 38 -4.28 -6.11 -10.75
C PRO A 38 -3.05 -6.80 -11.33
N GLU A 39 -2.81 -6.63 -12.62
CA GLU A 39 -1.56 -7.05 -13.23
C GLU A 39 -0.44 -6.44 -12.37
N LYS A 40 0.21 -7.28 -11.58
CA LYS A 40 1.44 -6.89 -10.91
C LYS A 40 2.46 -6.77 -12.01
N LYS A 41 2.51 -5.61 -12.68
CA LYS A 41 3.63 -5.26 -13.55
C LYS A 41 4.87 -5.41 -12.68
N LYS A 42 5.65 -6.46 -12.97
CA LYS A 42 6.93 -6.69 -12.32
C LYS A 42 7.82 -5.54 -12.78
N MET A 43 7.89 -4.50 -11.97
CA MET A 43 8.74 -3.35 -12.24
C MET A 43 10.18 -3.84 -12.22
N THR A 44 10.87 -3.71 -13.35
CA THR A 44 12.28 -4.04 -13.44
C THR A 44 13.10 -3.02 -12.67
N ALA A 45 14.30 -3.40 -12.22
CA ALA A 45 15.22 -2.48 -11.56
C ALA A 45 15.54 -1.25 -12.44
N MET A 46 15.59 -1.44 -13.77
CA MET A 46 15.82 -0.35 -14.73
C MET A 46 14.65 0.64 -14.76
N GLU A 47 13.41 0.16 -14.84
CA GLU A 47 12.22 1.02 -14.77
C GLU A 47 12.13 1.75 -13.43
N PHE A 48 12.57 1.10 -12.34
CA PHE A 48 12.66 1.74 -11.03
C PHE A 48 13.64 2.91 -11.06
N VAL A 49 14.88 2.67 -11.47
CA VAL A 49 15.90 3.73 -11.54
C VAL A 49 15.44 4.85 -12.46
N GLN A 50 14.86 4.58 -13.62
CA GLN A 50 14.36 5.63 -14.53
C GLN A 50 13.24 6.47 -13.91
N LYS A 51 12.30 5.84 -13.21
CA LYS A 51 11.19 6.56 -12.55
C LYS A 51 11.66 7.48 -11.43
N TRP A 52 12.72 7.07 -10.71
CA TRP A 52 13.21 7.81 -9.53
C TRP A 52 14.45 8.67 -9.82
N ALA A 53 15.14 8.46 -10.94
CA ALA A 53 16.30 9.26 -11.35
C ALA A 53 15.92 10.73 -11.57
N GLY A 54 14.74 11.00 -12.15
CA GLY A 54 14.23 12.37 -12.31
C GLY A 54 13.85 13.05 -10.99
N PHE A 55 13.48 12.26 -9.96
CA PHE A 55 13.21 12.77 -8.61
C PHE A 55 14.52 13.08 -7.87
N LEU A 56 15.54 12.23 -8.04
CA LEU A 56 16.86 12.39 -7.42
C LEU A 56 17.76 13.40 -8.14
N SER A 57 17.51 13.71 -9.41
CA SER A 57 18.29 14.68 -10.18
C SER A 57 18.04 16.13 -9.76
N ASN A 58 17.06 16.39 -8.88
CA ASN A 58 16.77 17.74 -8.43
C ASN A 58 17.77 18.16 -7.34
N SER A 59 18.91 18.70 -7.78
CA SER A 59 19.77 19.79 -7.26
C SER A 59 19.93 20.07 -5.74
N ASN A 60 19.35 19.28 -4.85
CA ASN A 60 19.32 19.51 -3.40
C ASN A 60 19.94 18.35 -2.62
N ILE A 61 20.54 17.37 -3.31
CA ILE A 61 21.29 16.27 -2.69
C ILE A 61 22.44 16.82 -1.86
N ASP A 62 23.17 17.83 -2.35
CA ASP A 62 24.30 18.41 -1.64
C ASP A 62 23.86 19.13 -0.37
N LYS A 63 22.74 19.86 -0.41
CA LYS A 63 22.16 20.50 0.77
C LYS A 63 21.65 19.48 1.78
N ALA A 64 20.90 18.47 1.31
CA ALA A 64 20.41 17.40 2.17
C ALA A 64 21.55 16.58 2.82
N LYS A 65 22.65 16.36 2.07
CA LYS A 65 23.87 15.75 2.59
C LYS A 65 24.55 16.64 3.64
N LEU A 66 24.62 17.94 3.39
CA LEU A 66 25.21 18.91 4.33
C LEU A 66 24.38 19.02 5.61
N ASP A 67 23.04 19.06 5.50
CA ASP A 67 22.12 19.06 6.65
C ASP A 67 22.27 17.76 7.46
N TYR A 68 22.32 16.60 6.81
CA TYR A 68 22.52 15.31 7.48
C TYR A 68 23.87 15.21 8.18
N LEU A 69 24.96 15.63 7.53
CA LEU A 69 26.29 15.59 8.14
C LEU A 69 26.40 16.57 9.31
N SER A 70 25.76 17.74 9.21
CA SER A 70 25.70 18.71 10.30
C SER A 70 24.92 18.15 11.49
N GLU A 71 23.76 17.52 11.27
CA GLU A 71 22.98 16.91 12.36
C GLU A 71 23.72 15.74 13.03
N LYS A 72 24.44 14.92 12.24
CA LYS A 72 25.09 13.71 12.74
C LYS A 72 26.44 13.94 13.39
N TYR A 73 27.20 14.92 12.91
CA TYR A 73 28.59 15.14 13.33
C TYR A 73 28.83 16.50 14.00
N CYS A 74 27.83 17.40 14.04
CA CYS A 74 27.95 18.62 14.85
C CYS A 74 27.56 18.29 16.31
N VAL A 75 28.55 17.83 17.07
CA VAL A 75 28.58 17.99 18.53
C VAL A 75 29.61 19.08 18.79
N ILE A 76 29.11 20.26 19.16
CA ILE A 76 29.75 21.43 19.80
C ILE A 76 31.18 21.76 19.36
#